data_AF-A0A5C9C9N9-F1
#
_entry.id   AF-A0A5C9C9N9-F1
#
_cell.length_a   1.000
_cell.length_b   1.000
_cell.length_c   1.000
_cell.angle_alpha   90.00
_cell.angle_beta   90.00
_cell.angle_gamma   90.00
#
_symmetry.space_group_name_H-M   'P 1'
#
loop_
_entity.id
_entity.type
_entity.pdbx_description
1 polymer ?
#
loop_
_entity_poly.entity_id
_entity_poly.type
_entity_poly.pdbx_seq_one_letter_code
_entity_poly.pdbx_strand_id
1 'polypeptide(L)'
;MPKEKVLHQLYHSKIAPFVPSALTELIGSRGVDVVKRVGIDVVKDVIADVLCGRNLRDSTEMLTRRRIGMLNAATLIFFVKGLSASRRFIDDLPAVAAEGLTQRSSKQERWMLQWILGLTGKGVQNVLRDSDRALDGYRAKFIATNKDILKQCENEYGPVAGNIVLADGSNVALTWQMLLSLFCTIGSQTLAIRGSEKSTYGKLFERLILGSVLEILDFKLVPYPPKETRLVFWLSSRLGARESDATALIQPGQAVRFDIGFIGRGNPEISKDKVSRFEREVEIGGKKFYSATCIIVDRIGERSKIVEQAKAINGTIVQMSMSFWPQQLARELRSKVGFDHKLCDMPTARVGSYLRRAVSELRIERFVEAISNLIAEEKDEPNQENDEK
;
A
#
# COMPACT_ATOMS: atom_id res chain seq x y z
N MET A 1 12.76 -26.65 -6.89
CA MET A 1 11.99 -27.30 -7.98
C MET A 1 10.49 -27.48 -7.72
N PRO A 2 9.91 -27.50 -6.50
CA PRO A 2 8.44 -27.57 -6.33
C PRO A 2 7.69 -26.24 -6.58
N LYS A 3 8.35 -25.08 -6.38
CA LYS A 3 7.70 -23.75 -6.45
C LYS A 3 7.34 -23.27 -7.87
N GLU A 4 8.11 -23.64 -8.89
CA GLU A 4 7.87 -23.20 -10.27
C GLU A 4 6.59 -23.80 -10.88
N LYS A 5 6.26 -25.07 -10.56
CA LYS A 5 5.04 -25.71 -11.05
C LYS A 5 3.75 -25.09 -10.48
N VAL A 6 3.79 -24.54 -9.26
CA VAL A 6 2.63 -23.90 -8.61
C VAL A 6 2.39 -22.48 -9.15
N LEU A 7 3.44 -21.76 -9.55
CA LEU A 7 3.32 -20.41 -10.11
C LEU A 7 2.80 -20.41 -11.55
N HIS A 8 3.13 -21.41 -12.37
CA HIS A 8 2.58 -21.56 -13.72
C HIS A 8 1.07 -21.88 -13.74
N GLN A 9 0.49 -22.34 -12.63
CA GLN A 9 -0.97 -22.56 -12.50
C GLN A 9 -1.77 -21.27 -12.29
N LEU A 10 -1.12 -20.11 -12.07
CA LEU A 10 -1.80 -18.83 -11.83
C LEU A 10 -2.16 -18.05 -13.10
N TYR A 11 -1.63 -18.47 -14.25
CA TYR A 11 -1.86 -17.82 -15.53
C TYR A 11 -2.54 -18.80 -16.49
N HIS A 12 -3.67 -18.40 -17.04
CA HIS A 12 -4.44 -19.21 -17.99
C HIS A 12 -4.23 -18.76 -19.45
N SER A 13 -3.74 -17.54 -19.65
CA SER A 13 -3.50 -16.96 -20.97
C SER A 13 -2.22 -17.50 -21.63
N LYS A 14 -2.12 -17.29 -22.94
CA LYS A 14 -0.98 -17.73 -23.78
C LYS A 14 0.36 -17.08 -23.41
N ILE A 15 0.37 -16.10 -22.50
CA ILE A 15 1.61 -15.48 -22.00
C ILE A 15 2.28 -16.30 -20.89
N ALA A 16 1.55 -17.22 -20.23
CA ALA A 16 2.03 -17.98 -19.07
C ALA A 16 3.41 -18.64 -19.22
N PRO A 17 3.78 -19.24 -20.37
CA PRO A 17 5.08 -19.88 -20.54
C PRO A 17 6.28 -18.92 -20.45
N PHE A 18 6.04 -17.63 -20.70
CA PHE A 18 7.11 -16.62 -20.79
C PHE A 18 7.26 -15.80 -19.52
N VAL A 19 6.29 -15.86 -18.61
CA VAL A 19 6.28 -15.08 -17.35
C VAL A 19 7.31 -15.65 -16.38
N PRO A 20 8.35 -14.89 -15.98
CA PRO A 20 9.28 -15.33 -14.95
C PRO A 20 8.57 -15.46 -13.60
N SER A 21 8.86 -16.51 -12.84
CA SER A 21 8.32 -16.72 -11.48
C SER A 21 8.52 -15.49 -10.57
N ALA A 22 9.69 -14.86 -10.66
CA ALA A 22 10.01 -13.63 -9.93
C ALA A 22 9.03 -12.48 -10.25
N LEU A 23 8.54 -12.38 -11.49
CA LEU A 23 7.58 -11.35 -11.88
C LEU A 23 6.27 -11.55 -11.12
N THR A 24 5.73 -12.76 -11.14
CA THR A 24 4.48 -13.12 -10.42
C THR A 24 4.60 -12.86 -8.92
N GLU A 25 5.73 -13.25 -8.30
CA GLU A 25 5.98 -13.03 -6.87
C GLU A 25 6.11 -11.54 -6.51
N LEU A 26 6.66 -10.73 -7.40
CA LEU A 26 6.81 -9.29 -7.20
C LEU A 26 5.50 -8.54 -7.44
N ILE A 27 4.63 -9.00 -8.34
CA ILE A 27 3.28 -8.43 -8.53
C ILE A 27 2.41 -8.74 -7.31
N GLY A 28 2.44 -10.00 -6.85
CA GLY A 28 1.57 -10.49 -5.78
C GLY A 28 1.97 -10.10 -4.35
N SER A 29 3.12 -9.47 -4.14
CA SER A 29 3.64 -9.22 -2.79
C SER A 29 2.73 -8.31 -1.96
N ARG A 30 2.38 -8.76 -0.76
CA ARG A 30 1.57 -8.06 0.24
C ARG A 30 2.43 -7.12 1.08
N GLY A 31 1.79 -6.21 1.82
CA GLY A 31 2.50 -5.32 2.75
C GLY A 31 3.34 -6.08 3.79
N VAL A 32 2.83 -7.16 4.35
CA VAL A 32 3.58 -7.98 5.32
C VAL A 32 4.78 -8.71 4.71
N ASP A 33 4.77 -8.97 3.40
CA ASP A 33 5.92 -9.54 2.69
C ASP A 33 7.07 -8.53 2.58
N VAL A 34 6.77 -7.24 2.71
CA VAL A 34 7.77 -6.16 2.76
C VAL A 34 8.61 -6.30 4.02
N VAL A 35 7.98 -6.55 5.18
CA VAL A 35 8.72 -6.74 6.44
C VAL A 35 9.69 -7.91 6.31
N LYS A 36 9.25 -9.03 5.72
CA LYS A 36 10.10 -10.20 5.48
C LYS A 36 11.27 -9.93 4.52
N ARG A 37 11.05 -9.12 3.49
CA ARG A 37 12.07 -8.81 2.46
C ARG A 37 13.08 -7.76 2.91
N VAL A 38 12.61 -6.78 3.68
CA VAL A 38 13.40 -5.61 4.08
C VAL A 38 14.12 -5.86 5.40
N GLY A 39 13.59 -6.75 6.23
CA GLY A 39 14.13 -7.07 7.55
C GLY A 39 13.53 -6.19 8.63
N ILE A 40 13.47 -6.76 9.84
CA ILE A 40 12.81 -6.14 10.99
C ILE A 40 13.55 -4.89 11.46
N ASP A 41 14.87 -4.89 11.40
CA ASP A 41 15.69 -3.76 11.84
C ASP A 41 15.42 -2.51 11.00
N VAL A 42 15.32 -2.66 9.67
CA VAL A 42 14.98 -1.55 8.79
C VAL A 42 13.55 -1.05 9.06
N VAL A 43 12.61 -1.94 9.35
CA VAL A 43 11.24 -1.54 9.73
C VAL A 43 11.24 -0.77 11.04
N LYS A 44 12.04 -1.19 12.04
CA LYS A 44 12.26 -0.45 13.29
C LYS A 44 12.85 0.93 13.04
N ASP A 45 13.82 1.06 12.14
CA ASP A 45 14.39 2.35 11.76
C ASP A 45 13.34 3.28 11.13
N VAL A 46 12.50 2.76 10.23
CA VAL A 46 11.39 3.53 9.64
C VAL A 46 10.40 3.99 10.72
N ILE A 47 10.00 3.11 11.63
CA ILE A 47 9.10 3.45 12.74
C ILE A 47 9.73 4.55 13.60
N ALA A 48 10.98 4.36 14.04
CA ALA A 48 11.68 5.31 14.88
C ALA A 48 11.82 6.69 14.21
N ASP A 49 12.09 6.70 12.91
CA ASP A 49 12.17 7.92 12.11
C ASP A 49 10.82 8.67 12.06
N VAL A 50 9.71 7.96 11.85
CA VAL A 50 8.37 8.57 11.86
C VAL A 50 7.97 9.04 13.26
N LEU A 51 8.30 8.29 14.32
CA LEU A 51 8.08 8.74 15.70
C LEU A 51 8.91 9.99 16.05
N CYS A 52 10.03 10.20 15.36
CA CYS A 52 10.86 11.41 15.47
C CYS A 52 10.45 12.54 14.50
N GLY A 53 9.38 12.34 13.71
CA GLY A 53 8.80 13.35 12.83
C GLY A 53 9.37 13.39 11.40
N ARG A 54 10.10 12.36 10.97
CA ARG A 54 10.47 12.21 9.55
C ARG A 54 9.30 11.69 8.71
N ASN A 55 9.33 11.98 7.42
CA ASN A 55 8.27 11.54 6.52
C ASN A 55 8.44 10.06 6.16
N LEU A 56 7.35 9.27 6.25
CA LEU A 56 7.37 7.86 5.87
C LEU A 56 7.80 7.63 4.41
N ARG A 57 7.50 8.57 3.51
CA ARG A 57 7.83 8.43 2.08
C ARG A 57 9.33 8.42 1.84
N ASP A 58 10.09 9.18 2.62
CA ASP A 58 11.55 9.23 2.49
C ASP A 58 12.15 7.83 2.76
N SER A 59 11.60 7.12 3.76
CA SER A 59 12.05 5.79 4.15
C SER A 59 11.54 4.67 3.23
N THR A 60 10.42 4.87 2.51
CA THR A 60 9.79 3.82 1.68
C THR A 60 10.07 3.95 0.19
N GLU A 61 10.47 5.12 -0.31
CA GLU A 61 10.76 5.34 -1.75
C GLU A 61 11.87 4.43 -2.28
N MET A 62 12.90 4.13 -1.48
CA MET A 62 13.97 3.23 -1.90
C MET A 62 13.48 1.78 -2.05
N LEU A 63 12.53 1.36 -1.22
CA LEU A 63 11.88 0.05 -1.32
C LEU A 63 11.04 -0.03 -2.60
N THR A 64 10.28 1.03 -2.87
CA THR A 64 9.50 1.19 -4.11
C THR A 64 10.39 1.12 -5.35
N ARG A 65 11.47 1.90 -5.37
CA ARG A 65 12.45 1.91 -6.47
C ARG A 65 13.06 0.53 -6.71
N ARG A 66 13.45 -0.16 -5.64
CA ARG A 66 14.01 -1.52 -5.75
C ARG A 66 13.03 -2.49 -6.38
N ARG A 67 11.76 -2.50 -5.94
CA ARG A 67 10.73 -3.38 -6.50
C ARG A 67 10.45 -3.05 -7.96
N ILE A 68 10.33 -1.78 -8.32
CA ILE A 68 10.13 -1.35 -9.71
C ILE A 68 11.30 -1.79 -10.59
N GLY A 69 12.55 -1.60 -10.13
CA GLY A 69 13.74 -2.03 -10.87
C GLY A 69 13.74 -3.54 -11.14
N MET A 70 13.43 -4.35 -10.12
CA MET A 70 13.33 -5.81 -10.28
C MET A 70 12.18 -6.22 -11.22
N LEU A 71 11.02 -5.56 -11.12
CA LEU A 71 9.91 -5.81 -12.03
C LEU A 71 10.25 -5.43 -13.47
N ASN A 72 10.93 -4.29 -13.69
CA ASN A 72 11.36 -3.87 -15.02
C ASN A 72 12.31 -4.90 -15.66
N ALA A 73 13.27 -5.41 -14.88
CA ALA A 73 14.16 -6.47 -15.34
C ALA A 73 13.40 -7.76 -15.68
N ALA A 74 12.48 -8.20 -14.81
CA ALA A 74 11.68 -9.38 -15.08
C ALA A 74 10.75 -9.22 -16.29
N THR A 75 10.20 -8.03 -16.52
CA THR A 75 9.42 -7.70 -17.72
C THR A 75 10.27 -7.71 -18.98
N LEU A 76 11.52 -7.24 -18.93
CA LEU A 76 12.45 -7.42 -20.06
C LEU A 76 12.66 -8.90 -20.39
N ILE A 77 12.90 -9.74 -19.38
CA ILE A 77 13.08 -11.19 -19.58
C ILE A 77 11.82 -11.82 -20.19
N PHE A 78 10.62 -11.40 -19.76
CA PHE A 78 9.36 -11.83 -20.36
C PHE A 78 9.32 -11.57 -21.87
N PHE A 79 9.67 -10.35 -22.31
CA PHE A 79 9.72 -9.99 -23.73
C PHE A 79 10.77 -10.79 -24.50
N VAL A 80 11.98 -10.95 -23.94
CA VAL A 80 13.06 -11.71 -24.60
C VAL A 80 12.67 -13.17 -24.79
N LYS A 81 12.10 -13.82 -23.76
CA LYS A 81 11.64 -15.21 -23.86
C LYS A 81 10.51 -15.37 -24.88
N GLY A 82 9.54 -14.46 -24.88
CA GLY A 82 8.44 -14.48 -25.84
C GLY A 82 8.92 -14.33 -27.28
N LEU A 83 9.81 -13.36 -27.55
CA LEU A 83 10.40 -13.14 -28.87
C LEU A 83 11.32 -14.27 -29.34
N SER A 84 12.07 -14.88 -28.42
CA SER A 84 12.89 -16.04 -28.73
C SER A 84 12.05 -17.26 -29.13
N ALA A 85 10.82 -17.36 -28.62
CA ALA A 85 9.89 -18.44 -28.95
C ALA A 85 9.02 -18.14 -30.18
N SER A 86 8.67 -16.87 -30.43
CA SER A 86 7.87 -16.45 -31.57
C SER A 86 8.24 -15.06 -32.06
N ARG A 87 8.57 -14.93 -33.36
CA ARG A 87 8.82 -13.63 -33.99
C ARG A 87 7.61 -12.71 -33.99
N ARG A 88 6.40 -13.28 -33.96
CA ARG A 88 5.13 -12.53 -33.91
C ARG A 88 4.67 -12.20 -32.50
N PHE A 89 5.47 -12.54 -31.48
CA PHE A 89 5.07 -12.38 -30.09
C PHE A 89 4.54 -10.97 -29.79
N ILE A 90 5.26 -9.92 -30.20
CA ILE A 90 4.82 -8.54 -29.97
C ILE A 90 3.55 -8.19 -30.75
N ASP A 91 3.43 -8.64 -32.01
CA ASP A 91 2.25 -8.36 -32.83
C ASP A 91 0.98 -8.98 -32.24
N ASP A 92 1.11 -10.17 -31.69
CA ASP A 92 -0.02 -10.95 -31.17
C ASP A 92 -0.34 -10.56 -29.70
N LEU A 93 0.62 -10.00 -28.95
CA LEU A 93 0.50 -9.65 -27.53
C LEU A 93 -0.76 -8.80 -27.20
N PRO A 94 -1.10 -7.72 -27.92
CA PRO A 94 -2.30 -6.94 -27.62
C PRO A 94 -3.61 -7.74 -27.75
N ALA A 95 -3.66 -8.67 -28.72
CA ALA A 95 -4.83 -9.54 -28.89
C ALA A 95 -4.93 -10.54 -27.74
N VAL A 96 -3.82 -11.20 -27.40
CA VAL A 96 -3.73 -12.13 -26.26
C VAL A 96 -4.08 -11.42 -24.95
N ALA A 97 -3.61 -10.19 -24.76
CA ALA A 97 -3.91 -9.40 -23.58
C ALA A 97 -5.40 -9.07 -23.46
N ALA A 98 -6.02 -8.62 -24.55
CA ALA A 98 -7.45 -8.31 -24.56
C ALA A 98 -8.31 -9.57 -24.31
N GLU A 99 -7.97 -10.69 -24.95
CA GLU A 99 -8.64 -11.98 -24.74
C GLU A 99 -8.50 -12.45 -23.28
N GLY A 100 -7.30 -12.35 -22.71
CA GLY A 100 -7.08 -12.75 -21.31
C GLY A 100 -7.82 -11.86 -20.29
N LEU A 101 -8.11 -10.60 -20.63
CA LEU A 101 -8.81 -9.67 -19.74
C LEU A 101 -10.32 -9.91 -19.65
N THR A 102 -10.92 -10.51 -20.69
CA THR A 102 -12.33 -10.92 -20.69
C THR A 102 -12.54 -12.28 -20.01
N GLN A 103 -11.46 -13.04 -19.81
CA GLN A 103 -11.47 -14.31 -19.09
C GLN A 103 -11.25 -14.13 -17.59
N ARG A 104 -11.67 -15.12 -16.81
CA ARG A 104 -11.36 -15.19 -15.38
C ARG A 104 -9.87 -15.49 -15.22
N SER A 105 -9.12 -14.49 -14.77
CA SER A 105 -7.67 -14.56 -14.54
C SER A 105 -7.33 -14.22 -13.10
N SER A 106 -6.15 -14.64 -12.63
CA SER A 106 -5.64 -14.20 -11.33
C SER A 106 -5.42 -12.68 -11.32
N LYS A 107 -5.40 -12.04 -10.14
CA LYS A 107 -5.14 -10.60 -10.03
C LYS A 107 -3.81 -10.20 -10.68
N GLN A 108 -2.79 -11.04 -10.50
CA GLN A 108 -1.45 -10.84 -11.03
C GLN A 108 -1.42 -10.93 -12.56
N GLU A 109 -2.11 -11.93 -13.12
CA GLU A 109 -2.28 -12.06 -14.55
C GLU A 109 -3.04 -10.87 -15.14
N ARG A 110 -4.18 -10.50 -14.53
CA ARG A 110 -4.98 -9.35 -14.97
C ARG A 110 -4.16 -8.06 -15.01
N TRP A 111 -3.32 -7.80 -14.00
CA TRP A 111 -2.43 -6.64 -14.00
C TRP A 111 -1.43 -6.67 -15.15
N MET A 112 -0.82 -7.82 -15.39
CA MET A 112 0.14 -7.98 -16.48
C MET A 112 -0.51 -7.74 -17.85
N LEU A 113 -1.69 -8.31 -18.09
CA LEU A 113 -2.45 -8.10 -19.33
C LEU A 113 -2.86 -6.64 -19.52
N GLN A 114 -3.24 -5.93 -18.44
CA GLN A 114 -3.48 -4.49 -18.48
C GLN A 114 -2.22 -3.72 -18.89
N TRP A 115 -1.06 -4.05 -18.30
CA TRP A 115 0.19 -3.36 -18.59
C TRP A 115 0.64 -3.55 -20.04
N ILE A 116 0.45 -4.74 -20.61
CA ILE A 116 0.73 -5.01 -22.04
C ILE A 116 -0.07 -4.09 -22.96
N LEU A 117 -1.29 -3.73 -22.57
CA LEU A 117 -2.14 -2.77 -23.30
C LEU A 117 -1.91 -1.30 -22.88
N GLY A 118 -0.87 -1.01 -22.10
CA GLY A 118 -0.61 0.35 -21.63
C GLY A 118 -1.62 0.84 -20.57
N LEU A 119 -2.41 -0.04 -19.97
CA LEU A 119 -3.42 0.30 -18.99
C LEU A 119 -2.96 0.04 -17.55
N THR A 120 -3.55 0.77 -16.60
CA THR A 120 -3.55 0.42 -15.17
C THR A 120 -4.98 0.07 -14.74
N GLY A 121 -5.20 -0.44 -13.53
CA GLY A 121 -6.57 -0.66 -13.03
C GLY A 121 -7.45 0.60 -13.10
N LYS A 122 -6.88 1.78 -12.79
CA LYS A 122 -7.57 3.07 -12.98
C LYS A 122 -7.73 3.45 -14.45
N GLY A 123 -6.76 3.06 -15.28
CA GLY A 123 -6.86 3.21 -16.74
C GLY A 123 -8.06 2.45 -17.29
N VAL A 124 -8.30 1.22 -16.85
CA VAL A 124 -9.49 0.44 -17.22
C VAL A 124 -10.77 1.17 -16.80
N GLN A 125 -10.86 1.61 -15.54
CA GLN A 125 -12.04 2.35 -15.04
C GLN A 125 -12.28 3.65 -15.82
N ASN A 126 -11.26 4.48 -15.99
CA ASN A 126 -11.45 5.82 -16.55
C ASN A 126 -11.55 5.82 -18.08
N VAL A 127 -10.80 4.94 -18.76
CA VAL A 127 -10.71 4.91 -20.23
C VAL A 127 -11.74 3.96 -20.82
N LEU A 128 -11.91 2.77 -20.22
CA LEU A 128 -12.86 1.77 -20.71
C LEU A 128 -14.23 1.89 -20.03
N ARG A 129 -14.37 2.70 -18.96
CA ARG A 129 -15.60 2.84 -18.17
C ARG A 129 -16.11 1.48 -17.68
N ASP A 130 -15.18 0.60 -17.33
CA ASP A 130 -15.42 -0.80 -16.94
C ASP A 130 -16.23 -1.60 -17.98
N SER A 131 -16.23 -1.18 -19.25
CA SER A 131 -16.93 -1.86 -20.34
C SER A 131 -16.00 -2.77 -21.14
N ASP A 132 -16.26 -4.09 -21.06
CA ASP A 132 -15.56 -5.07 -21.90
C ASP A 132 -15.76 -4.82 -23.40
N ARG A 133 -16.91 -4.22 -23.79
CA ARG A 133 -17.19 -3.83 -25.18
C ARG A 133 -16.28 -2.69 -25.67
N ALA A 134 -15.77 -1.86 -24.77
CA ALA A 134 -14.83 -0.80 -25.11
C ALA A 134 -13.39 -1.32 -25.33
N LEU A 135 -13.08 -2.53 -24.87
CA LEU A 135 -11.74 -3.11 -24.90
C LEU A 135 -11.26 -3.40 -26.32
N ASP A 136 -12.10 -3.97 -27.19
CA ASP A 136 -11.72 -4.24 -28.58
C ASP A 136 -11.44 -2.94 -29.36
N GLY A 137 -12.29 -1.93 -29.16
CA GLY A 137 -12.11 -0.61 -29.76
C GLY A 137 -10.83 0.08 -29.26
N TYR A 138 -10.54 -0.05 -27.97
CA TYR A 138 -9.29 0.43 -27.39
C TYR A 138 -8.07 -0.31 -27.96
N ARG A 139 -8.11 -1.65 -28.02
CA ARG A 139 -7.04 -2.47 -28.60
C ARG A 139 -6.73 -2.05 -30.03
N ALA A 140 -7.75 -1.88 -30.88
CA ALA A 140 -7.56 -1.47 -32.26
C ALA A 140 -6.87 -0.11 -32.37
N LYS A 141 -7.30 0.88 -31.56
CA LYS A 141 -6.66 2.20 -31.49
C LYS A 141 -5.23 2.11 -30.98
N PHE A 142 -4.99 1.35 -29.92
CA PHE A 142 -3.65 1.13 -29.35
C PHE A 142 -2.67 0.56 -30.38
N ILE A 143 -3.08 -0.44 -31.16
CA ILE A 143 -2.26 -1.03 -32.23
C ILE A 143 -1.98 0.01 -33.32
N ALA A 144 -3.00 0.76 -33.76
CA ALA A 144 -2.84 1.79 -34.79
C ALA A 144 -1.87 2.89 -34.33
N THR A 145 -2.08 3.43 -33.13
CA THR A 145 -1.20 4.45 -32.53
C THR A 145 0.23 3.95 -32.40
N ASN A 146 0.46 2.71 -31.96
CA ASN A 146 1.82 2.18 -31.87
C ASN A 146 2.47 2.08 -33.25
N LYS A 147 1.75 1.66 -34.30
CA LYS A 147 2.30 1.63 -35.67
C LYS A 147 2.70 3.02 -36.17
N ASP A 148 1.90 4.04 -35.85
CA ASP A 148 2.21 5.42 -36.23
C ASP A 148 3.45 5.95 -35.48
N ILE A 149 3.54 5.67 -34.17
CA ILE A 149 4.73 6.01 -33.36
C ILE A 149 5.98 5.32 -33.92
N LEU A 150 5.90 4.03 -34.31
CA LEU A 150 7.05 3.31 -34.86
C LEU A 150 7.57 3.97 -36.14
N LYS A 151 6.67 4.31 -37.07
CA LYS A 151 7.05 5.03 -38.30
C LYS A 151 7.69 6.39 -37.98
N GLN A 152 7.13 7.11 -37.01
CA GLN A 152 7.68 8.39 -36.59
C GLN A 152 9.08 8.23 -35.98
N CYS A 153 9.29 7.25 -35.09
CA CYS A 153 10.60 6.97 -34.50
C CYS A 153 11.65 6.61 -35.56
N GLU A 154 11.29 5.78 -36.55
CA GLU A 154 12.19 5.43 -37.66
C GLU A 154 12.54 6.64 -38.53
N ASN A 155 11.56 7.50 -38.81
CA ASN A 155 11.78 8.72 -39.61
C ASN A 155 12.63 9.76 -38.87
N GLU A 156 12.41 9.94 -37.56
CA GLU A 156 13.10 10.98 -36.77
C GLU A 156 14.49 10.54 -36.28
N TYR A 157 14.65 9.29 -35.85
CA TYR A 157 15.85 8.82 -35.17
C TYR A 157 16.59 7.71 -35.94
N GLY A 158 16.07 7.28 -37.09
CA GLY A 158 16.60 6.15 -37.85
C GLY A 158 16.28 4.79 -37.23
N PRO A 159 16.74 3.68 -37.83
CA PRO A 159 16.51 2.35 -37.30
C PRO A 159 17.32 2.09 -36.02
N VAL A 160 16.72 1.38 -35.07
CA VAL A 160 17.45 0.78 -33.94
C VAL A 160 17.84 -0.65 -34.29
N ALA A 161 19.10 -0.98 -34.04
CA ALA A 161 19.64 -2.32 -34.24
C ALA A 161 20.54 -2.72 -33.06
N GLY A 162 20.51 -4.01 -32.73
CA GLY A 162 21.28 -4.61 -31.65
C GLY A 162 20.71 -5.98 -31.32
N ASN A 163 21.33 -6.68 -30.38
CA ASN A 163 20.83 -7.97 -29.90
C ASN A 163 20.87 -8.00 -28.37
N ILE A 164 19.87 -8.63 -27.76
CA ILE A 164 19.87 -8.99 -26.35
C ILE A 164 20.09 -10.50 -26.26
N VAL A 165 21.17 -10.88 -25.59
CA VAL A 165 21.54 -12.27 -25.37
C VAL A 165 21.41 -12.61 -23.89
N LEU A 166 20.64 -13.65 -23.57
CA LEU A 166 20.55 -14.18 -22.22
C LEU A 166 21.52 -15.36 -22.04
N ALA A 167 21.84 -15.66 -20.78
CA ALA A 167 22.71 -16.77 -20.44
C ALA A 167 22.16 -18.15 -20.84
N ASP A 168 20.84 -18.27 -21.04
CA ASP A 168 20.18 -19.49 -21.53
C ASP A 168 20.26 -19.66 -23.05
N GLY A 169 20.95 -18.75 -23.76
CA GLY A 169 21.12 -18.78 -25.20
C GLY A 169 20.03 -18.04 -25.98
N SER A 170 18.99 -17.52 -25.32
CA SER A 170 17.99 -16.66 -25.99
C SER A 170 18.67 -15.45 -26.63
N ASN A 171 18.44 -15.22 -27.92
CA ASN A 171 19.03 -14.12 -28.67
C ASN A 171 17.95 -13.43 -29.50
N VAL A 172 17.64 -12.19 -29.16
CA VAL A 172 16.56 -11.43 -29.81
C VAL A 172 17.08 -10.11 -30.36
N ALA A 173 16.60 -9.75 -31.55
CA ALA A 173 16.92 -8.48 -32.17
C ALA A 173 16.25 -7.32 -31.41
N LEU A 174 17.03 -6.29 -31.13
CA LEU A 174 16.53 -5.03 -30.60
C LEU A 174 15.97 -4.20 -31.74
N THR A 175 14.65 -3.97 -31.72
CA THR A 175 13.94 -3.14 -32.70
C THR A 175 13.11 -2.08 -31.99
N TRP A 176 12.69 -1.04 -32.72
CA TRP A 176 11.75 -0.05 -32.18
C TRP A 176 10.45 -0.69 -31.70
N GLN A 177 9.96 -1.73 -32.38
CA GLN A 177 8.76 -2.45 -32.00
C GLN A 177 8.91 -3.11 -30.62
N MET A 178 10.05 -3.77 -30.37
CA MET A 178 10.36 -4.33 -29.06
C MET A 178 10.43 -3.26 -27.98
N LEU A 179 11.20 -2.19 -28.24
CA LEU A 179 11.41 -1.12 -27.28
C LEU A 179 10.10 -0.41 -26.92
N LEU A 180 9.28 -0.06 -27.91
CA LEU A 180 8.01 0.62 -27.68
C LEU A 180 7.07 -0.23 -26.84
N SER A 181 6.87 -1.51 -27.19
CA SER A 181 6.00 -2.41 -26.42
C SER A 181 6.52 -2.63 -25.00
N LEU A 182 7.83 -2.77 -24.82
CA LEU A 182 8.46 -2.89 -23.51
C LEU A 182 8.26 -1.61 -22.67
N PHE A 183 8.50 -0.43 -23.25
CA PHE A 183 8.38 0.86 -22.55
C PHE A 183 6.93 1.18 -22.18
N CYS A 184 5.96 0.90 -23.05
CA CYS A 184 4.54 1.00 -22.71
C CYS A 184 4.20 0.12 -21.51
N THR A 185 4.65 -1.14 -21.53
CA THR A 185 4.40 -2.09 -20.44
C THR A 185 5.04 -1.63 -19.13
N ILE A 186 6.31 -1.21 -19.17
CA ILE A 186 7.06 -0.69 -18.01
C ILE A 186 6.42 0.60 -17.47
N GLY A 187 5.96 1.50 -18.34
CA GLY A 187 5.31 2.74 -17.95
C GLY A 187 4.05 2.48 -17.12
N SER A 188 3.17 1.62 -17.62
CA SER A 188 1.92 1.26 -16.94
C SER A 188 2.16 0.44 -15.68
N GLN A 189 3.12 -0.48 -15.71
CA GLN A 189 3.61 -1.21 -14.53
C GLN A 189 4.09 -0.24 -13.44
N THR A 190 4.92 0.75 -13.78
CA THR A 190 5.48 1.72 -12.83
C THR A 190 4.38 2.52 -12.15
N LEU A 191 3.40 3.01 -12.93
CA LEU A 191 2.25 3.75 -12.39
C LEU A 191 1.39 2.87 -11.47
N ALA A 192 1.12 1.63 -11.88
CA ALA A 192 0.34 0.69 -11.08
C ALA A 192 1.03 0.36 -9.75
N ILE A 193 2.34 0.07 -9.77
CA ILE A 193 3.09 -0.29 -8.57
C ILE A 193 3.19 0.88 -7.61
N ARG A 194 3.57 2.08 -8.09
CA ARG A 194 3.60 3.29 -7.23
C ARG A 194 2.23 3.58 -6.60
N GLY A 195 1.15 3.44 -7.37
CA GLY A 195 -0.21 3.58 -6.84
C GLY A 195 -0.53 2.53 -5.78
N SER A 196 -0.17 1.27 -6.02
CA SER A 196 -0.43 0.15 -5.11
C SER A 196 0.35 0.25 -3.80
N GLU A 197 1.60 0.71 -3.85
CA GLU A 197 2.48 0.81 -2.69
C GLU A 197 2.10 1.97 -1.78
N LYS A 198 1.62 3.07 -2.34
CA LYS A 198 1.03 4.15 -1.53
C LYS A 198 -0.05 3.63 -0.59
N SER A 199 -0.93 2.74 -1.08
CA SER A 199 -1.99 2.15 -0.26
C SER A 199 -1.46 1.04 0.66
N THR A 200 -0.59 0.18 0.14
CA THR A 200 -0.09 -1.00 0.87
C THR A 200 0.86 -0.61 2.01
N TYR A 201 1.83 0.28 1.74
CA TYR A 201 2.74 0.78 2.78
C TYR A 201 2.00 1.73 3.72
N GLY A 202 1.09 2.56 3.20
CA GLY A 202 0.25 3.42 4.03
C GLY A 202 -0.45 2.64 5.13
N LYS A 203 -1.30 1.66 4.76
CA LYS A 203 -2.05 0.83 5.72
C LYS A 203 -1.17 0.02 6.67
N LEU A 204 -0.08 -0.57 6.15
CA LEU A 204 0.85 -1.36 6.97
C LEU A 204 1.54 -0.48 8.02
N PHE A 205 2.18 0.61 7.58
CA PHE A 205 2.95 1.45 8.47
C PHE A 205 2.05 2.29 9.39
N GLU A 206 0.83 2.64 8.98
CA GLU A 206 -0.20 3.23 9.85
C GLU A 206 -0.40 2.35 11.09
N ARG A 207 -0.70 1.06 10.87
CA ARG A 207 -0.91 0.09 11.96
C ARG A 207 0.36 -0.21 12.75
N LEU A 208 1.53 -0.33 12.10
CA LEU A 208 2.81 -0.59 12.78
C LEU A 208 3.21 0.59 13.67
N ILE A 209 3.09 1.82 13.19
CA ILE A 209 3.45 3.02 13.94
C ILE A 209 2.47 3.23 15.08
N LEU A 210 1.16 3.02 14.84
CA LEU A 210 0.15 3.12 15.88
C LEU A 210 0.34 2.06 16.98
N GLY A 211 0.56 0.80 16.61
CA GLY A 211 0.87 -0.25 17.58
C GLY A 211 2.14 0.03 18.37
N SER A 212 3.19 0.51 17.69
CA SER A 212 4.46 0.86 18.32
C SER A 212 4.32 2.01 19.31
N VAL A 213 3.61 3.10 18.94
CA VAL A 213 3.45 4.24 19.85
C VAL A 213 2.62 3.86 21.07
N LEU A 214 1.57 3.04 20.91
CA LEU A 214 0.75 2.59 22.04
C LEU A 214 1.55 1.69 22.99
N GLU A 215 2.37 0.77 22.47
CA GLU A 215 3.24 -0.05 23.33
C GLU A 215 4.34 0.77 24.03
N ILE A 216 4.88 1.81 23.36
CA ILE A 216 5.82 2.77 23.98
C ILE A 216 5.15 3.61 25.08
N LEU A 217 3.84 3.77 25.03
CA LEU A 217 3.00 4.41 26.05
C LEU A 217 2.47 3.38 27.07
N ASP A 218 3.15 2.25 27.22
CA ASP A 218 2.86 1.18 28.19
C ASP A 218 1.53 0.43 27.97
N PHE A 219 0.86 0.59 26.81
CA PHE A 219 -0.30 -0.23 26.47
C PHE A 219 0.11 -1.61 25.97
N LYS A 220 -0.58 -2.65 26.44
CA LYS A 220 -0.36 -4.04 26.01
C LYS A 220 -1.27 -4.41 24.85
N LEU A 221 -0.69 -4.92 23.76
CA LEU A 221 -1.46 -5.49 22.64
C LEU A 221 -2.19 -6.77 23.09
N VAL A 222 -3.50 -6.82 22.89
CA VAL A 222 -4.37 -7.97 23.18
C VAL A 222 -5.28 -8.28 21.97
N PRO A 223 -5.77 -9.52 21.81
CA PRO A 223 -6.80 -9.82 20.83
C PRO A 223 -8.15 -9.19 21.22
N TYR A 224 -9.01 -8.98 20.22
CA TYR A 224 -10.41 -8.64 20.44
C TYR A 224 -11.28 -9.92 20.52
N PRO A 225 -12.30 -9.98 21.38
CA PRO A 225 -12.60 -9.03 22.45
C PRO A 225 -11.58 -9.10 23.60
N PRO A 226 -11.24 -7.97 24.24
CA PRO A 226 -10.21 -7.93 25.27
C PRO A 226 -10.69 -8.58 26.58
N LYS A 227 -9.84 -9.39 27.20
CA LYS A 227 -10.07 -9.94 28.56
C LYS A 227 -9.62 -8.97 29.65
N GLU A 228 -8.49 -8.32 29.43
CA GLU A 228 -7.94 -7.27 30.28
C GLU A 228 -8.61 -5.93 29.90
N THR A 229 -8.83 -5.04 30.87
CA THR A 229 -9.59 -3.79 30.64
C THR A 229 -8.84 -2.53 31.07
N ARG A 230 -7.53 -2.66 31.33
CA ARG A 230 -6.67 -1.57 31.78
C ARG A 230 -5.36 -1.59 31.00
N LEU A 231 -4.99 -0.44 30.44
CA LEU A 231 -3.78 -0.24 29.65
C LEU A 231 -3.57 -1.33 28.59
N VAL A 232 -4.63 -1.67 27.87
CA VAL A 232 -4.56 -2.62 26.76
C VAL A 232 -5.09 -2.00 25.49
N PHE A 233 -4.68 -2.53 24.34
CA PHE A 233 -5.19 -2.10 23.05
C PHE A 233 -5.27 -3.25 22.06
N TRP A 234 -6.05 -3.05 21.01
CA TRP A 234 -6.08 -3.91 19.83
C TRP A 234 -6.10 -3.05 18.57
N LEU A 235 -5.52 -3.58 17.51
CA LEU A 235 -5.67 -3.05 16.16
C LEU A 235 -7.02 -3.54 15.62
N SER A 236 -7.82 -2.67 15.03
CA SER A 236 -9.18 -3.01 14.59
C SER A 236 -9.24 -3.16 13.06
N SER A 237 -9.93 -4.19 12.56
CA SER A 237 -10.28 -4.35 11.14
C SER A 237 -11.70 -3.85 10.83
N ARG A 238 -12.67 -4.06 11.74
CA ARG A 238 -14.01 -3.44 11.75
C ARG A 238 -14.75 -3.90 13.01
N LEU A 239 -15.29 -2.96 13.79
CA LEU A 239 -16.23 -3.24 14.87
C LEU A 239 -17.49 -2.41 14.64
N GLY A 240 -18.44 -2.97 13.88
CA GLY A 240 -19.68 -2.30 13.51
C GLY A 240 -19.51 -1.18 12.47
N ALA A 241 -20.54 -0.34 12.33
CA ALA A 241 -20.67 0.63 11.24
C ALA A 241 -19.68 1.82 11.26
N ARG A 242 -18.74 1.91 12.22
CA ARG A 242 -17.87 3.10 12.40
C ARG A 242 -16.43 2.73 12.78
N GLU A 243 -15.50 3.03 11.87
CA GLU A 243 -14.10 2.57 11.80
C GLU A 243 -13.13 3.37 12.69
N SER A 244 -12.18 2.70 13.33
CA SER A 244 -10.95 3.30 13.91
C SER A 244 -9.78 2.33 13.73
N ASP A 245 -8.56 2.81 13.54
CA ASP A 245 -7.38 1.97 13.29
C ASP A 245 -6.94 1.18 14.53
N ALA A 246 -7.13 1.74 15.73
CA ALA A 246 -6.95 1.05 16.99
C ALA A 246 -7.90 1.56 18.07
N THR A 247 -8.16 0.73 19.08
CA THR A 247 -8.84 1.13 20.31
C THR A 247 -8.00 0.71 21.50
N ALA A 248 -7.83 1.62 22.47
CA ALA A 248 -7.16 1.35 23.72
C ALA A 248 -8.12 1.56 24.91
N LEU A 249 -7.99 0.73 25.93
CA LEU A 249 -8.68 0.87 27.20
C LEU A 249 -7.70 1.44 28.22
N ILE A 250 -8.03 2.60 28.78
CA ILE A 250 -7.22 3.22 29.84
C ILE A 250 -7.48 2.48 31.16
N GLN A 251 -8.76 2.33 31.47
CA GLN A 251 -9.30 1.66 32.66
C GLN A 251 -10.76 1.22 32.37
N PRO A 252 -11.38 0.39 33.23
CA PRO A 252 -12.76 -0.03 33.03
C PRO A 252 -13.71 1.16 32.79
N GLY A 253 -14.49 1.11 31.70
CA GLY A 253 -15.43 2.16 31.32
C GLY A 253 -14.82 3.33 30.51
N GLN A 254 -13.50 3.39 30.34
CA GLN A 254 -12.82 4.47 29.60
C GLN A 254 -11.99 3.94 28.43
N ALA A 255 -12.37 4.35 27.22
CA ALA A 255 -11.71 3.97 25.97
C ALA A 255 -11.18 5.19 25.22
N VAL A 256 -10.17 4.96 24.39
CA VAL A 256 -9.66 5.92 23.41
C VAL A 256 -9.56 5.24 22.06
N ARG A 257 -10.18 5.85 21.04
CA ARG A 257 -10.07 5.44 19.65
C ARG A 257 -8.96 6.22 18.97
N PHE A 258 -8.21 5.53 18.13
CA PHE A 258 -7.12 6.12 17.37
C PHE A 258 -7.34 5.89 15.88
N ASP A 259 -7.19 6.97 15.14
CA ASP A 259 -7.12 6.98 13.69
C ASP A 259 -5.78 7.55 13.30
N ILE A 260 -5.10 6.94 12.34
CA ILE A 260 -3.83 7.44 11.80
C ILE A 260 -3.94 7.56 10.29
N GLY A 261 -3.26 8.54 9.71
CA GLY A 261 -3.29 8.75 8.28
C GLY A 261 -2.07 9.50 7.78
N PHE A 262 -1.39 8.94 6.79
CA PHE A 262 -0.35 9.67 6.04
C PHE A 262 -0.97 10.63 5.02
N ILE A 263 -1.57 11.71 5.51
CA ILE A 263 -2.30 12.69 4.71
C ILE A 263 -1.37 13.82 4.25
N GLY A 264 -1.20 13.94 2.92
CA GLY A 264 -0.45 15.03 2.31
C GLY A 264 -1.22 16.36 2.32
N ARG A 265 -0.48 17.47 2.16
CA ARG A 265 -0.97 18.87 2.25
C ARG A 265 -2.25 19.21 1.44
N GLY A 266 -2.56 18.47 0.38
CA GLY A 266 -3.65 18.75 -0.55
C GLY A 266 -4.96 17.99 -0.31
N ASN A 267 -5.12 17.24 0.79
CA ASN A 267 -6.31 16.40 0.99
C ASN A 267 -7.06 16.63 2.32
N PRO A 268 -7.52 17.87 2.58
CA PRO A 268 -8.24 18.20 3.83
C PRO A 268 -9.58 17.46 3.96
N GLU A 269 -10.18 16.98 2.87
CA GLU A 269 -11.46 16.26 2.90
C GLU A 269 -11.37 14.88 3.55
N ILE A 270 -10.30 14.12 3.30
CA ILE A 270 -10.05 12.84 3.99
C ILE A 270 -9.94 13.04 5.50
N SER A 271 -9.36 14.17 5.88
CA SER A 271 -9.16 14.48 7.28
C SER A 271 -10.50 14.90 7.93
N LYS A 272 -11.38 15.60 7.20
CA LYS A 272 -12.76 15.91 7.64
C LYS A 272 -13.63 14.66 7.78
N ASP A 273 -13.53 13.72 6.84
CA ASP A 273 -14.24 12.44 6.90
C ASP A 273 -13.86 11.65 8.16
N LYS A 274 -12.55 11.58 8.50
CA LYS A 274 -12.09 10.98 9.76
C LYS A 274 -12.65 11.69 11.01
N VAL A 275 -12.83 13.00 10.95
CA VAL A 275 -13.36 13.83 12.06
C VAL A 275 -14.88 13.68 12.22
N SER A 276 -15.66 13.53 11.14
CA SER A 276 -17.13 13.39 11.24
C SER A 276 -17.62 12.06 11.80
N ARG A 277 -16.72 11.09 12.04
CA ARG A 277 -17.06 9.69 12.41
C ARG A 277 -17.23 9.43 13.92
N PHE A 278 -17.23 10.46 14.78
CA PHE A 278 -17.16 10.26 16.23
C PHE A 278 -18.52 10.06 16.93
N GLU A 279 -18.62 8.98 17.71
CA GLU A 279 -19.61 8.79 18.77
C GLU A 279 -18.93 8.85 20.14
N ARG A 280 -19.63 9.42 21.15
CA ARG A 280 -19.11 9.56 22.52
C ARG A 280 -19.19 8.26 23.34
N GLU A 281 -20.03 7.33 22.93
CA GLU A 281 -20.22 6.03 23.59
C GLU A 281 -19.93 4.89 22.62
N VAL A 282 -19.31 3.83 23.14
CA VAL A 282 -18.96 2.63 22.37
C VAL A 282 -19.32 1.40 23.18
N GLU A 283 -19.86 0.38 22.52
CA GLU A 283 -20.06 -0.93 23.13
C GLU A 283 -18.89 -1.86 22.81
N ILE A 284 -18.24 -2.39 23.85
CA ILE A 284 -17.08 -3.29 23.74
C ILE A 284 -17.38 -4.52 24.59
N GLY A 285 -17.57 -5.68 23.95
CA GLY A 285 -17.89 -6.93 24.64
C GLY A 285 -19.16 -6.87 25.51
N GLY A 286 -20.22 -6.19 25.03
CA GLY A 286 -21.48 -6.06 25.76
C GLY A 286 -21.51 -4.97 26.84
N LYS A 287 -20.46 -4.13 26.95
CA LYS A 287 -20.35 -3.07 27.95
C LYS A 287 -20.17 -1.70 27.28
N LYS A 288 -20.82 -0.67 27.82
CA LYS A 288 -20.66 0.71 27.36
C LYS A 288 -19.38 1.36 27.91
N PHE A 289 -18.65 2.03 27.04
CA PHE A 289 -17.45 2.80 27.36
C PHE A 289 -17.62 4.24 26.86
N TYR A 290 -17.12 5.20 27.65
CA TYR A 290 -16.91 6.56 27.17
C TYR A 290 -15.66 6.59 26.29
N SER A 291 -15.78 7.12 25.07
CA SER A 291 -14.69 7.14 24.10
C SER A 291 -14.20 8.56 23.82
N ALA A 292 -12.92 8.81 24.10
CA ALA A 292 -12.20 9.91 23.47
C ALA A 292 -11.68 9.47 22.09
N THR A 293 -11.44 10.41 21.17
CA THR A 293 -10.85 10.07 19.87
C THR A 293 -9.63 10.93 19.56
N CYS A 294 -8.58 10.28 19.06
CA CYS A 294 -7.35 10.91 18.63
C CYS A 294 -7.08 10.58 17.16
N ILE A 295 -6.91 11.61 16.34
CA ILE A 295 -6.49 11.48 14.94
C ILE A 295 -5.04 11.92 14.82
N ILE A 296 -4.21 11.05 14.28
CA ILE A 296 -2.80 11.27 14.01
C ILE A 296 -2.64 11.49 12.50
N VAL A 297 -2.17 12.67 12.09
CA VAL A 297 -2.04 13.03 10.66
C VAL A 297 -0.63 13.45 10.31
N ASP A 298 -0.17 13.19 9.09
CA ASP A 298 1.18 13.60 8.65
C ASP A 298 1.35 15.13 8.72
N ARG A 299 0.54 15.90 7.97
CA ARG A 299 0.61 17.36 7.97
C ARG A 299 -0.76 18.01 7.81
N ILE A 300 -1.02 19.05 8.59
CA ILE A 300 -2.20 19.90 8.45
C ILE A 300 -1.84 21.08 7.54
N GLY A 301 -2.67 21.37 6.55
CA GLY A 301 -2.51 22.56 5.70
C GLY A 301 -2.81 23.84 6.48
N GLU A 302 -2.08 24.92 6.23
CA GLU A 302 -2.15 26.20 6.97
C GLU A 302 -3.56 26.81 7.03
N ARG A 303 -4.43 26.51 6.06
CA ARG A 303 -5.82 27.00 5.98
C ARG A 303 -6.86 25.96 6.39
N SER A 304 -6.44 24.83 6.97
CA SER A 304 -7.36 23.76 7.34
C SER A 304 -8.11 24.08 8.63
N LYS A 305 -9.45 24.01 8.59
CA LYS A 305 -10.32 24.17 9.78
C LYS A 305 -10.41 22.91 10.65
N ILE A 306 -9.60 21.90 10.35
CA ILE A 306 -9.80 20.58 10.94
C ILE A 306 -9.55 20.53 12.46
N VAL A 307 -8.59 21.31 12.96
CA VAL A 307 -8.29 21.38 14.39
C VAL A 307 -9.49 21.95 15.15
N GLU A 308 -10.16 22.96 14.60
CA GLU A 308 -11.37 23.54 15.17
C GLU A 308 -12.53 22.54 15.15
N GLN A 309 -12.70 21.83 14.03
CA GLN A 309 -13.75 20.82 13.88
C GLN A 309 -13.57 19.65 14.85
N ALA A 310 -12.36 19.13 15.04
CA ALA A 310 -12.09 18.09 16.01
C ALA A 310 -12.35 18.57 17.45
N LYS A 311 -11.95 19.80 17.80
CA LYS A 311 -12.24 20.38 19.12
C LYS A 311 -13.75 20.48 19.38
N ALA A 312 -14.55 20.86 18.38
CA ALA A 312 -16.00 20.98 18.51
C ALA A 312 -16.71 19.67 18.90
N ILE A 313 -16.10 18.53 18.60
CA ILE A 313 -16.63 17.19 18.88
C ILE A 313 -15.80 16.43 19.92
N ASN A 314 -14.99 17.16 20.71
CA ASN A 314 -14.09 16.62 21.74
C ASN A 314 -13.04 15.62 21.22
N GLY A 315 -12.74 15.65 19.92
CA GLY A 315 -11.63 14.95 19.30
C GLY A 315 -10.31 15.72 19.44
N THR A 316 -9.20 15.00 19.30
CA THR A 316 -7.85 15.57 19.32
C THR A 316 -7.13 15.26 18.03
N ILE A 317 -6.38 16.23 17.49
CA ILE A 317 -5.52 16.01 16.32
C ILE A 317 -4.06 16.18 16.73
N VAL A 318 -3.25 15.18 16.42
CA VAL A 318 -1.81 15.16 16.61
C VAL A 318 -1.13 15.09 15.25
N GLN A 319 -0.13 15.96 15.01
CA GLN A 319 0.54 16.05 13.71
C GLN A 319 1.91 15.36 13.76
N MET A 320 2.12 14.33 12.92
CA MET A 320 3.34 13.53 12.89
C MET A 320 4.56 14.31 12.39
N SER A 321 4.38 15.27 11.48
CA SER A 321 5.49 16.09 10.96
C SER A 321 6.07 17.08 11.96
N MET A 322 5.51 17.17 13.17
CA MET A 322 6.14 17.87 14.28
C MET A 322 7.13 16.92 14.97
N SER A 323 8.32 17.42 15.31
CA SER A 323 9.30 16.62 16.04
C SER A 323 8.67 16.10 17.34
N PHE A 324 8.79 14.79 17.56
CA PHE A 324 8.38 14.10 18.79
C PHE A 324 6.87 14.15 19.10
N TRP A 325 6.04 14.01 18.07
CA TRP A 325 4.58 13.89 18.22
C TRP A 325 4.09 12.83 19.24
N PRO A 326 4.81 11.72 19.57
CA PRO A 326 4.39 10.82 20.65
C PRO A 326 4.34 11.49 22.02
N GLN A 327 5.20 12.49 22.28
CA GLN A 327 5.13 13.28 23.51
C GLN A 327 3.88 14.16 23.53
N GLN A 328 3.51 14.76 22.40
CA GLN A 328 2.26 15.50 22.29
C GLN A 328 1.07 14.58 22.53
N LEU A 329 1.06 13.38 21.93
CA LEU A 329 0.02 12.38 22.14
C LEU A 329 -0.14 12.04 23.62
N ALA A 330 0.96 11.77 24.34
CA ALA A 330 0.92 11.48 25.77
C ALA A 330 0.29 12.61 26.59
N ARG A 331 0.64 13.87 26.29
CA ARG A 331 0.08 15.05 26.97
C ARG A 331 -1.40 15.23 26.71
N GLU A 332 -1.84 14.99 25.48
CA GLU A 332 -3.27 15.03 25.11
C GLU A 332 -4.06 13.94 25.84
N LEU A 333 -3.52 12.72 25.92
CA LEU A 333 -4.12 11.64 26.70
C LEU A 333 -4.18 11.99 28.20
N ARG A 334 -3.13 12.61 28.77
CA ARG A 334 -3.16 13.10 30.16
C ARG A 334 -4.29 14.11 30.38
N SER A 335 -4.41 15.09 29.47
CA SER A 335 -5.43 16.14 29.58
C SER A 335 -6.86 15.61 29.42
N LYS A 336 -7.09 14.67 28.49
CA LYS A 336 -8.44 14.21 28.13
C LYS A 336 -8.95 13.07 29.00
N VAL A 337 -8.07 12.16 29.37
CA VAL A 337 -8.45 10.90 30.03
C VAL A 337 -7.67 10.62 31.31
N GLY A 338 -6.83 11.54 31.77
CA GLY A 338 -6.04 11.38 32.99
C GLY A 338 -4.91 10.36 32.87
N PHE A 339 -4.52 10.01 31.65
CA PHE A 339 -3.44 9.05 31.40
C PHE A 339 -2.07 9.64 31.78
N ASP A 340 -1.30 8.94 32.61
CA ASP A 340 0.01 9.40 33.04
C ASP A 340 1.14 8.58 32.41
N HIS A 341 2.17 9.26 31.90
CA HIS A 341 3.34 8.62 31.29
C HIS A 341 4.56 9.55 31.31
N LYS A 342 5.76 8.96 31.44
CA LYS A 342 7.03 9.69 31.51
C LYS A 342 7.33 10.60 30.32
N LEU A 343 6.75 10.34 29.13
CA LEU A 343 6.90 11.22 27.98
C LEU A 343 6.28 12.59 28.19
N CYS A 344 5.25 12.72 29.03
CA CYS A 344 4.57 14.00 29.27
C CYS A 344 5.55 15.07 29.76
N ASP A 345 6.46 14.69 30.66
CA ASP A 345 7.38 15.60 31.36
C ASP A 345 8.84 15.47 30.87
N MET A 346 9.09 14.59 29.89
CA MET A 346 10.44 14.38 29.37
C MET A 346 10.98 15.63 28.64
N PRO A 347 12.21 16.08 28.91
CA PRO A 347 12.83 17.15 28.14
C PRO A 347 12.95 16.78 26.66
N THR A 348 12.56 17.68 25.76
CA THR A 348 12.50 17.43 24.31
C THR A 348 13.81 16.89 23.73
N ALA A 349 14.96 17.38 24.23
CA ALA A 349 16.29 16.90 23.83
C ALA A 349 16.52 15.39 24.05
N ARG A 350 15.80 14.78 25.01
CA ARG A 350 15.92 13.34 25.33
C ARG A 350 14.90 12.49 24.58
N VAL A 351 13.81 13.06 24.07
CA VAL A 351 12.69 12.30 23.51
C VAL A 351 13.12 11.47 22.30
N GLY A 352 13.92 12.02 21.40
CA GLY A 352 14.42 11.27 20.23
C GLY A 352 15.21 10.01 20.62
N SER A 353 16.17 10.15 21.54
CA SER A 353 16.97 9.02 22.03
C SER A 353 16.10 7.97 22.76
N TYR A 354 15.11 8.43 23.53
CA TYR A 354 14.17 7.56 24.22
C TYR A 354 13.34 6.74 23.23
N LEU A 355 12.75 7.39 22.22
CA LEU A 355 11.90 6.72 21.22
C LEU A 355 12.70 5.70 20.41
N ARG A 356 13.91 6.04 19.96
CA ARG A 356 14.77 5.09 19.22
C ARG A 356 15.09 3.85 20.04
N ARG A 357 15.47 4.02 21.31
CA ARG A 357 15.71 2.90 22.22
C ARG A 357 14.45 2.07 22.44
N ALA A 358 13.32 2.72 22.73
CA ALA A 358 12.06 2.02 22.96
C ALA A 358 11.64 1.20 21.74
N VAL A 359 11.77 1.74 20.52
CA VAL A 359 11.50 1.01 19.27
C VAL A 359 12.44 -0.18 19.08
N SER A 360 13.72 -0.06 19.44
CA SER A 360 14.68 -1.17 19.34
C SER A 360 14.28 -2.37 20.20
N GLU A 361 13.63 -2.13 21.33
CA GLU A 361 13.15 -3.14 22.29
C GLU A 361 11.78 -3.75 21.89
N LEU A 362 11.04 -3.13 20.96
CA LEU A 362 9.74 -3.63 20.54
C LEU A 362 9.84 -4.98 19.80
N ARG A 363 8.84 -5.83 20.05
CA ARG A 363 8.63 -7.09 19.33
C ARG A 363 7.69 -6.88 18.14
N ILE A 364 8.22 -6.23 17.10
CA ILE A 364 7.47 -5.82 15.89
C ILE A 364 6.75 -7.00 15.22
N GLU A 365 7.29 -8.21 15.34
CA GLU A 365 6.70 -9.44 14.84
C GLU A 365 5.25 -9.63 15.31
N ARG A 366 4.95 -9.27 16.56
CA ARG A 366 3.60 -9.40 17.13
C ARG A 366 2.60 -8.49 16.42
N PHE A 367 3.03 -7.29 16.04
CA PHE A 367 2.20 -6.38 15.24
C PHE A 367 2.00 -6.92 13.83
N VAL A 368 3.05 -7.45 13.21
CA VAL A 368 2.98 -8.03 11.86
C VAL A 368 2.01 -9.22 11.83
N GLU A 369 2.04 -10.08 12.83
CA GLU A 369 1.10 -11.19 12.98
C GLU A 369 -0.35 -10.68 13.14
N ALA A 370 -0.58 -9.73 14.05
CA ALA A 370 -1.89 -9.13 14.24
C ALA A 370 -2.42 -8.49 12.95
N ILE A 371 -1.59 -7.70 12.26
CA ILE A 371 -1.94 -7.05 10.98
C ILE A 371 -2.19 -8.09 9.89
N SER A 372 -1.42 -9.19 9.85
CA SER A 372 -1.60 -10.26 8.86
C SER A 372 -2.97 -10.91 8.96
N ASN A 373 -3.45 -11.16 10.19
CA ASN A 373 -4.78 -11.72 10.43
C ASN A 373 -5.87 -10.75 9.98
N LEU A 374 -5.75 -9.46 10.31
CA LEU A 374 -6.70 -8.44 9.88
C LEU A 374 -6.77 -8.31 8.34
N ILE A 375 -5.63 -8.37 7.65
CA ILE A 375 -5.57 -8.32 6.18
C ILE A 375 -6.15 -9.61 5.54
N ALA A 376 -6.11 -10.74 6.24
CA ALA A 376 -6.73 -11.97 5.77
C ALA A 376 -8.26 -11.91 5.89
N GLU A 377 -8.78 -11.42 7.03
CA GLU A 377 -10.21 -11.22 7.27
C GLU A 377 -10.85 -10.24 6.27
N GLU A 378 -10.14 -9.16 5.89
CA GLU A 378 -10.60 -8.18 4.88
C GLU A 378 -10.80 -8.79 3.46
N LYS A 379 -10.38 -10.04 3.20
CA LYS A 379 -10.45 -10.68 1.87
C LYS A 379 -11.55 -11.74 1.73
N ASP A 380 -12.07 -12.25 2.83
CA ASP A 380 -13.09 -13.32 2.81
C ASP A 380 -14.52 -12.77 2.76
N GLU A 381 -14.69 -11.44 2.84
CA GLU A 381 -15.97 -10.77 2.55
C GLU A 381 -16.03 -10.34 1.07
N PRO A 382 -17.10 -10.68 0.33
CA PRO A 382 -17.29 -10.16 -1.02
C PRO A 382 -17.37 -8.64 -0.98
N ASN A 383 -16.66 -7.95 -1.90
CA ASN A 383 -16.76 -6.51 -2.11
C ASN A 383 -18.23 -6.09 -2.23
N GLN A 384 -18.84 -5.64 -1.13
CA GLN A 384 -20.16 -4.99 -1.10
C GLN A 384 -20.06 -3.48 -1.37
N GLU A 385 -18.96 -3.00 -1.93
CA GLU A 385 -18.92 -1.68 -2.59
C GLU A 385 -19.16 -1.88 -4.08
N ASN A 386 -20.42 -2.10 -4.47
CA ASN A 386 -20.92 -1.88 -5.83
C ASN A 386 -22.46 -1.99 -5.96
N ASP A 387 -23.21 -1.82 -4.88
CA ASP A 387 -24.68 -1.65 -4.95
C ASP A 387 -25.07 -0.39 -4.18
N GLU A 388 -24.69 0.78 -4.70
CA GLU A 388 -25.40 2.04 -4.48
C GLU A 388 -24.90 3.12 -5.46
N LYS A 389 -25.33 3.00 -6.73
CA LYS A 389 -25.96 4.05 -7.54
C LYS A 389 -26.17 3.62 -8.99
#